data_AF-A0A834CRK4-F1
#
_entry.id   AF-A0A834CRK4-F1
#
_cell.length_a   1.000
_cell.length_b   1.000
_cell.length_c   1.000
_cell.angle_alpha   90.00
_cell.angle_beta   90.00
_cell.angle_gamma   90.00
#
_symmetry.space_group_name_H-M   'P 1'
#
loop_
_entity.id
_entity.type
_entity.pdbx_description
1 polymer ?
#
loop_
_entity_poly.entity_id
_entity_poly.type
_entity_poly.pdbx_seq_one_letter_code
_entity_poly.pdbx_strand_id
1 'polypeptide(L)'
;MDSSIGQAAFDQAQAFKQSVSVGAVIVTKMDGHAKGGGALSAVAATKSPVIFIGTGEHMDEFEVFDVKPFVSRLLGMGDWSGFMDKIHEVVPMDQQPELLQKLSEGNFTLRIMYEQFQNILKMGPISQVITFTI
;
A
#
# COMPACT_ATOMS: atom_id res chain seq x y z
N MET A 1 -7.17 -0.90 20.66
CA MET A 1 -8.32 -1.67 20.12
C MET A 1 -7.80 -2.63 19.08
N ASP A 2 -8.32 -3.85 19.09
CA ASP A 2 -7.95 -4.88 18.10
C ASP A 2 -8.64 -4.59 16.76
N SER A 3 -7.89 -4.66 15.66
CA SER A 3 -8.35 -4.38 14.29
C SER A 3 -9.50 -5.30 13.84
N SER A 4 -9.60 -6.49 14.43
CA SER A 4 -10.61 -7.52 14.14
C SER A 4 -11.98 -7.22 14.74
N ILE A 5 -12.05 -6.31 15.72
CA ILE A 5 -13.32 -5.90 16.33
C ILE A 5 -14.06 -5.01 15.32
N GLY A 6 -15.11 -5.54 14.70
CA GLY A 6 -15.91 -4.85 13.69
C GLY A 6 -16.84 -3.79 14.30
N GLN A 7 -18.15 -3.97 14.13
CA GLN A 7 -19.15 -2.97 14.58
C GLN A 7 -19.19 -2.81 16.10
N ALA A 8 -18.91 -3.86 16.87
CA ALA A 8 -18.88 -3.83 18.34
C ALA A 8 -17.79 -2.89 18.90
N ALA A 9 -16.81 -2.48 18.08
CA ALA A 9 -15.79 -1.52 18.50
C ALA A 9 -16.40 -0.16 18.84
N PHE A 10 -17.51 0.21 18.21
CA PHE A 10 -18.17 1.49 18.49
C PHE A 10 -18.70 1.55 19.92
N ASP A 11 -19.49 0.56 20.33
CA ASP A 11 -20.13 0.53 21.64
C ASP A 11 -19.10 0.44 22.77
N GLN A 12 -18.07 -0.38 22.58
CA GLN A 12 -16.99 -0.52 23.56
C GLN A 12 -16.18 0.77 23.71
N ALA A 13 -15.84 1.41 22.59
CA ALA A 13 -15.11 2.68 22.60
C ALA A 13 -15.95 3.82 23.21
N GLN A 14 -17.25 3.85 22.94
CA GLN A 14 -18.18 4.81 23.51
C GLN A 14 -18.31 4.64 25.03
N ALA A 15 -18.51 3.41 25.51
CA ALA A 15 -18.61 3.13 26.95
C ALA A 15 -17.32 3.52 27.70
N PHE A 16 -16.15 3.28 27.08
CA PHE A 16 -14.87 3.65 27.67
C PHE A 16 -14.69 5.18 27.73
N LYS A 17 -15.09 5.90 26.67
CA LYS A 17 -15.04 7.37 26.62
C LYS A 17 -15.97 8.04 27.63
N GLN A 18 -17.13 7.44 27.89
CA GLN A 18 -18.08 7.95 28.89
C GLN A 18 -17.56 7.74 30.32
N SER A 19 -16.80 6.67 30.54
CA SER A 19 -16.24 6.37 31.86
C SER A 19 -14.95 7.15 32.13
N VAL A 20 -14.12 7.36 31.10
CA VAL A 20 -12.80 8.00 31.21
C VAL A 20 -12.54 8.88 29.99
N SER A 21 -11.87 10.01 30.22
CA SER A 21 -11.40 10.87 29.12
C SER A 21 -10.29 10.20 28.32
N VAL A 22 -10.67 9.55 27.21
CA VAL A 22 -9.73 9.01 26.22
C VAL A 22 -9.16 10.16 25.39
N GLY A 23 -7.84 10.30 25.32
CA GLY A 23 -7.16 11.33 24.53
C GLY A 23 -6.63 10.82 23.18
N ALA A 24 -6.29 9.54 23.10
CA ALA A 24 -5.75 8.91 21.89
C ALA A 24 -6.11 7.42 21.85
N VAL A 25 -6.08 6.86 20.64
CA VAL A 25 -6.37 5.44 20.39
C VAL A 25 -5.14 4.78 19.78
N ILE A 26 -4.86 3.55 20.22
CA ILE A 26 -3.84 2.68 19.63
C ILE A 26 -4.56 1.50 19.01
N VAL A 27 -4.21 1.15 17.78
CA VAL A 27 -4.82 0.04 17.04
C VAL A 27 -3.79 -1.08 16.93
N THR A 28 -4.16 -2.31 17.24
CA THR A 28 -3.24 -3.46 17.22
C THR A 28 -3.71 -4.50 16.21
N LYS A 29 -2.80 -5.40 15.82
CA LYS A 29 -3.03 -6.49 14.87
C LYS A 29 -3.43 -6.01 13.46
N MET A 30 -2.76 -4.98 12.96
CA MET A 30 -2.97 -4.46 11.60
C MET A 30 -2.27 -5.29 10.51
N ASP A 31 -1.55 -6.34 10.88
CA ASP A 31 -0.97 -7.39 10.04
C ASP A 31 -2.03 -8.31 9.40
N GLY A 32 -3.18 -8.46 10.04
CA GLY A 32 -4.24 -9.35 9.57
C GLY A 32 -5.00 -8.83 8.34
N HIS A 33 -5.89 -9.66 7.81
CA HIS A 33 -6.85 -9.31 6.75
C HIS A 33 -7.95 -8.33 7.22
N ALA A 34 -7.85 -7.84 8.44
CA ALA A 34 -8.79 -6.90 9.01
C ALA A 34 -8.60 -5.54 8.33
N LYS A 35 -9.63 -5.07 7.62
CA LYS A 35 -9.64 -3.80 6.87
C LYS A 35 -9.60 -2.54 7.76
N GLY A 36 -9.19 -2.66 9.02
CA GLY A 36 -9.10 -1.54 9.96
C GLY A 36 -10.45 -0.92 10.38
N GLY A 37 -11.58 -1.57 10.10
CA GLY A 37 -12.92 -1.02 10.38
C GLY A 37 -13.14 -0.68 11.86
N GLY A 38 -12.57 -1.46 12.78
CA GLY A 38 -12.62 -1.20 14.22
C GLY A 38 -11.95 0.11 14.63
N ALA A 39 -10.85 0.50 13.96
CA ALA A 39 -10.17 1.77 14.21
C ALA A 39 -11.07 2.96 13.85
N LEU A 40 -11.76 2.87 12.71
CA LEU A 40 -12.67 3.92 12.26
C LEU A 40 -13.86 4.08 13.22
N SER A 41 -14.43 2.96 13.67
CA SER A 41 -15.49 2.94 14.69
C SER A 41 -15.05 3.55 16.02
N ALA A 42 -13.84 3.24 16.47
CA ALA A 42 -13.28 3.78 17.70
C ALA A 42 -13.07 5.29 17.63
N VAL A 43 -12.54 5.81 16.52
CA VAL A 43 -12.37 7.25 16.29
C VAL A 43 -13.74 7.95 16.21
N ALA A 44 -14.70 7.34 15.53
CA ALA A 44 -16.05 7.89 15.42
C ALA A 44 -16.74 8.03 16.79
N ALA A 45 -16.59 7.03 17.66
CA ALA A 45 -17.16 7.02 19.01
C ALA A 45 -16.42 7.95 19.97
N THR A 46 -15.09 7.90 20.01
CA THR A 46 -14.28 8.62 21.02
C THR A 46 -13.89 10.04 20.62
N LYS A 47 -14.02 10.38 19.33
CA LYS A 47 -13.49 11.61 18.71
C LYS A 47 -12.00 11.86 18.99
N SER A 48 -11.26 10.79 19.27
CA SER A 48 -9.85 10.84 19.65
C SER A 48 -8.99 10.31 18.49
N PRO A 49 -7.85 10.94 18.18
CA PRO A 49 -7.00 10.49 17.07
C PRO A 49 -6.34 9.15 17.36
N VAL A 50 -6.07 8.38 16.30
CA VAL A 50 -5.18 7.22 16.38
C VAL A 50 -3.74 7.71 16.28
N ILE A 51 -2.89 7.25 17.19
CA ILE A 51 -1.49 7.69 17.26
C ILE A 51 -0.49 6.59 16.86
N PHE A 52 -0.83 5.33 17.10
CA PHE A 52 0.04 4.20 16.81
C PHE A 52 -0.75 3.01 16.28
N ILE A 53 -0.08 2.23 15.43
CA ILE A 53 -0.53 0.95 14.90
C ILE A 53 0.47 -0.15 15.22
N GLY A 54 -0.03 -1.28 15.71
CA GLY A 54 0.75 -2.51 15.83
C GLY A 54 0.54 -3.36 14.58
N THR A 55 1.59 -3.56 13.80
CA THR A 55 1.60 -4.35 12.55
C THR A 55 2.18 -5.75 12.75
N GLY A 56 2.21 -6.24 13.99
CA GLY A 56 2.58 -7.61 14.31
C GLY A 56 2.67 -7.87 15.81
N GLU A 57 3.40 -8.90 16.19
CA GLU A 57 3.52 -9.39 17.57
C GLU A 57 4.84 -8.98 18.25
N HIS A 58 5.85 -8.60 17.46
CA HIS A 58 7.17 -8.26 17.97
C HIS A 58 7.21 -6.80 18.44
N MET A 59 8.15 -6.47 19.34
CA MET A 59 8.21 -5.13 19.95
C MET A 59 8.62 -4.02 18.97
N ASP A 60 9.27 -4.39 17.88
CA ASP A 60 9.67 -3.52 16.77
C ASP A 60 8.53 -3.28 15.76
N GLU A 61 7.44 -4.05 15.82
CA GLU A 61 6.30 -3.94 14.91
C GLU A 61 5.24 -2.92 15.42
N PHE A 62 5.72 -1.82 16.00
CA PHE A 62 4.90 -0.74 16.55
C PHE A 62 5.23 0.58 15.86
N GLU A 63 4.36 1.01 14.96
CA GLU A 63 4.60 2.14 14.06
C GLU A 63 3.68 3.33 14.37
N VAL A 64 4.14 4.54 14.03
CA VAL A 64 3.33 5.75 14.10
C VAL A 64 2.21 5.66 13.05
N PHE A 65 1.00 6.02 13.44
CA PHE A 65 -0.14 6.01 12.53
C PHE A 65 -0.08 7.15 11.51
N ASP A 66 -0.16 6.81 10.23
CA ASP A 66 -0.43 7.75 9.14
C ASP A 66 -1.79 7.45 8.49
N VAL A 67 -2.59 8.51 8.32
CA VAL A 67 -3.93 8.45 7.73
C VAL A 67 -3.88 8.10 6.25
N LYS A 68 -2.89 8.61 5.48
CA LYS A 68 -2.88 8.43 4.01
C LYS A 68 -2.73 6.95 3.62
N PRO A 69 -1.73 6.19 4.12
CA PRO A 69 -1.59 4.77 3.77
C PRO A 69 -2.77 3.95 4.28
N PHE A 70 -3.29 4.28 5.47
CA PHE A 70 -4.42 3.56 6.07
C PHE A 70 -5.70 3.68 5.22
N VAL A 71 -6.05 4.88 4.77
CA VAL A 71 -7.22 5.11 3.91
C VAL A 71 -7.04 4.45 2.55
N SER A 72 -5.83 4.49 1.98
CA SER A 72 -5.51 3.82 0.71
C SER A 72 -5.77 2.31 0.79
N ARG A 73 -5.26 1.66 1.86
CA ARG A 73 -5.50 0.24 2.14
C ARG A 73 -6.98 -0.06 2.35
N LEU A 74 -7.71 0.80 3.07
CA LEU A 74 -9.14 0.62 3.36
C LEU A 74 -10.02 0.72 2.10
N LEU A 75 -9.67 1.63 1.18
CA LEU A 75 -10.35 1.78 -0.11
C LEU A 75 -10.00 0.67 -1.12
N GLY A 76 -9.12 -0.27 -0.77
CA GLY A 76 -8.64 -1.30 -1.69
C GLY A 76 -7.75 -0.74 -2.81
N MET A 77 -7.39 0.54 -2.72
CA MET A 77 -6.34 1.17 -3.51
C MET A 77 -5.01 0.78 -2.88
N GLY A 78 -4.60 -0.49 -3.03
CA GLY A 78 -3.27 -0.94 -2.61
C GLY A 78 -2.19 -0.04 -3.19
N ASP A 79 -1.25 0.41 -2.35
CA ASP A 79 -0.11 1.32 -2.60
C ASP A 79 0.07 1.90 -4.01
N TRP A 80 -0.93 2.64 -4.51
CA TRP A 80 -0.78 3.36 -5.78
C TRP A 80 0.29 4.45 -5.66
N SER A 81 0.42 5.05 -4.48
CA SER A 81 1.47 6.02 -4.16
C SER A 81 2.87 5.40 -4.27
N GLY A 82 3.11 4.28 -3.56
CA GLY A 82 4.41 3.61 -3.57
C GLY A 82 4.75 2.96 -4.92
N PHE A 83 3.73 2.53 -5.68
CA PHE A 83 3.89 2.07 -7.05
C PHE A 83 4.26 3.22 -8.00
N MET A 84 3.63 4.39 -7.85
CA MET A 84 3.93 5.55 -8.69
C MET A 84 5.32 6.11 -8.39
N ASP A 85 5.72 6.15 -7.12
CA ASP A 85 7.06 6.59 -6.72
C ASP A 85 8.15 5.66 -7.29
N LYS A 86 7.93 4.33 -7.24
CA LYS A 86 8.84 3.36 -7.89
C LYS A 86 8.87 3.48 -9.41
N ILE A 87 7.74 3.79 -10.05
CA ILE A 87 7.71 4.05 -11.49
C ILE A 87 8.50 5.32 -11.82
N HIS A 88 8.38 6.37 -11.02
CA HIS A 88 9.12 7.62 -11.21
C HIS A 88 10.64 7.45 -10.98
N GLU A 89 11.07 6.58 -10.06
CA GLU A 89 12.50 6.30 -9.84
C GLU A 89 13.11 5.41 -10.94
N VAL A 90 12.37 4.43 -11.45
CA VAL A 90 12.90 3.43 -12.39
C VAL A 90 12.79 3.88 -13.85
N VAL A 91 11.93 4.87 -14.16
CA VAL A 91 11.68 5.34 -15.53
C VAL A 91 12.19 6.78 -15.71
N PRO A 92 13.36 6.98 -16.35
CA PRO A 92 13.84 8.31 -16.76
C PRO A 92 12.78 9.04 -17.59
N MET A 93 12.60 10.34 -17.34
CA MET A 93 11.57 11.19 -17.98
C MET A 93 11.64 11.24 -19.52
N ASP A 94 12.73 10.76 -20.12
CA ASP A 94 13.01 10.92 -21.55
C ASP A 94 12.36 9.85 -22.46
N GLN A 95 11.71 8.81 -21.90
CA GLN A 95 11.08 7.72 -22.69
C GLN A 95 9.56 7.56 -22.44
N GLN A 96 8.92 8.49 -21.72
CA GLN A 96 7.55 8.32 -21.23
C GLN A 96 6.42 8.40 -22.27
N PRO A 97 6.44 9.22 -23.35
CA PRO A 97 5.22 9.37 -24.14
C PRO A 97 4.89 8.14 -25.02
N GLU A 98 5.88 7.53 -25.69
CA GLU A 98 5.57 6.46 -26.65
C GLU A 98 5.21 5.12 -25.98
N LEU A 99 5.85 4.77 -24.87
CA LEU A 99 5.61 3.51 -24.17
C LEU A 99 4.27 3.53 -23.42
N LEU A 100 3.94 4.63 -22.73
CA LEU A 100 2.65 4.77 -22.05
C LEU A 100 1.50 4.84 -23.06
N GLN A 101 1.69 5.53 -24.19
CA GLN A 101 0.65 5.63 -25.21
C GLN A 101 0.36 4.26 -25.85
N LYS A 102 1.39 3.48 -26.18
CA LYS A 102 1.23 2.11 -26.72
C LYS A 102 0.59 1.12 -25.73
N LEU A 103 0.88 1.27 -24.43
CA LEU A 103 0.24 0.50 -23.36
C LEU A 103 -1.23 0.88 -23.15
N SER A 104 -1.53 2.18 -23.13
CA SER A 104 -2.88 2.71 -22.93
C SER A 104 -3.82 2.41 -24.10
N GLU A 105 -3.28 2.33 -25.33
CA GLU A 105 -4.07 1.99 -26.52
C GLU A 105 -4.36 0.49 -26.64
N GLY A 106 -3.84 -0.37 -25.74
CA GLY A 106 -4.06 -1.82 -25.76
C GLY A 106 -3.51 -2.53 -27.00
N ASN A 107 -2.78 -1.81 -27.85
CA ASN A 107 -2.27 -2.28 -29.12
C ASN A 107 -0.91 -2.97 -28.94
N PHE A 108 -0.91 -4.13 -28.28
CA PHE A 108 0.19 -5.10 -28.38
C PHE A 108 0.26 -5.63 -29.82
N THR A 109 0.89 -4.86 -30.70
CA THR A 109 1.04 -5.22 -32.10
C THR A 109 2.30 -6.07 -32.29
N LEU A 110 2.28 -6.99 -33.25
CA LEU A 110 3.44 -7.81 -33.63
C LEU A 110 4.68 -6.96 -33.97
N ARG A 111 4.49 -5.72 -34.41
CA ARG A 111 5.54 -4.75 -34.67
C ARG A 111 6.34 -4.39 -33.41
N ILE A 112 5.68 -4.24 -32.26
CA ILE A 112 6.34 -3.93 -30.98
C ILE A 112 7.14 -5.15 -30.50
N MET A 113 6.58 -6.37 -30.63
CA MET A 113 7.34 -7.60 -30.35
C MET A 113 8.58 -7.73 -31.24
N TYR A 114 8.46 -7.39 -32.53
CA TYR A 114 9.59 -7.43 -33.46
C TYR A 114 10.68 -6.41 -33.09
N GLU A 115 10.31 -5.18 -32.73
CA GLU A 115 11.24 -4.16 -32.27
C GLU A 115 11.96 -4.56 -30.98
N GLN A 116 11.26 -5.17 -30.02
CA GLN A 116 11.86 -5.72 -28.80
C GLN A 116 12.83 -6.87 -29.10
N PHE A 117 12.45 -7.79 -30.00
CA PHE A 117 13.34 -8.86 -30.45
C PHE A 117 14.60 -8.33 -31.14
N GLN A 118 14.48 -7.30 -31.98
CA GLN A 118 15.61 -6.66 -32.65
C GLN A 118 16.55 -5.97 -31.64
N ASN A 119 16.01 -5.34 -30.60
CA ASN A 119 16.82 -4.72 -29.55
C ASN A 119 17.59 -5.76 -28.73
N ILE A 120 16.94 -6.89 -28.41
CA ILE A 120 17.56 -8.03 -27.74
C ILE A 120 18.65 -8.68 -28.60
N LEU A 121 18.50 -8.70 -29.93
CA LEU A 121 19.52 -9.20 -30.84
C LEU A 121 20.69 -8.22 -31.07
N LYS A 122 20.43 -6.91 -30.92
CA LYS A 122 21.46 -5.85 -31.04
C LYS A 122 22.29 -5.69 -29.77
N MET A 123 21.71 -5.94 -28.60
CA MET A 123 22.49 -6.22 -27.39
C MET A 123 23.12 -7.60 -27.61
N GLY A 124 24.44 -7.68 -27.72
CA GLY A 124 25.15 -8.93 -28.00
C GLY A 124 24.81 -10.09 -27.05
N PRO A 125 25.38 -11.30 -27.26
CA PRO A 125 24.91 -12.55 -26.67
C PRO A 125 24.57 -12.44 -25.18
N ILE A 126 23.29 -12.64 -24.88
CA ILE A 126 22.61 -12.57 -23.57
C ILE A 126 23.30 -13.40 -22.47
N SER A 127 24.28 -14.23 -22.81
CA SER A 127 25.10 -15.00 -21.87
C SER A 127 25.74 -14.15 -20.77
N GLN A 128 25.98 -12.84 -20.96
CA GLN A 128 26.57 -12.01 -19.90
C GLN A 128 25.56 -11.48 -18.87
N VAL A 129 24.25 -11.45 -19.19
CA VAL A 129 23.24 -10.89 -18.27
C VAL A 129 22.58 -11.99 -17.41
N ILE A 130 22.48 -13.23 -17.92
CA ILE A 130 21.86 -14.35 -17.17
C ILE A 130 22.75 -14.84 -16.01
N THR A 131 24.06 -14.55 -16.02
CA THR A 131 24.98 -15.01 -14.96
C THR A 131 24.81 -14.30 -13.62
N PHE A 132 24.11 -13.17 -13.54
CA PHE A 132 23.94 -12.43 -12.28
C PHE A 132 22.74 -12.85 -11.42
N THR A 133 21.96 -13.85 -11.83
CA THR A 133 20.85 -14.37 -11.01
C THR A 133 20.72 -15.88 -11.17
N ILE A 134 21.67 -16.63 -10.60
CA ILE A 134 21.47 -18.00 -10.07
C ILE A 134 22.22 -18.09 -8.74
#